data_AF-E9KZI0-F1
#
_entry.id   AF-E9KZI0-F1
#
_cell.length_a   1.000
_cell.length_b   1.000
_cell.length_c   1.000
_cell.angle_alpha   90.00
_cell.angle_beta   90.00
_cell.angle_gamma   90.00
#
_symmetry.space_group_name_H-M   'P 1'
#
loop_
_entity.id
_entity.type
_entity.pdbx_description
1 polymer ?
#
loop_
_entity_poly.entity_id
_entity_poly.type
_entity_poly.pdbx_seq_one_letter_code
_entity_poly.pdbx_strand_id
1 'polypeptide(L)'
;GWGNMGGGVTQLVVGSLLFPLFKGFYDDGERTTARIAELAWRSVNVVPALVGFMTGVAVYCFSDDAPKGQYKDLKKHGVMPEVSAAASFRDGAFNLNTWLLFIQYACCFGVELTMNNAAALYFREEFDQTTESAAAIASIFGWMNLFARGFGGFLSDKFNARMGMRGRLSA
;
A
#
# COMPACT_ATOMS: atom_id res chain seq x y z
N GLY A 1 -6.09 1.44 3.77
CA GLY A 1 -5.88 0.16 4.46
C GLY A 1 -5.21 -0.83 3.53
N TRP A 2 -5.92 -1.17 2.45
CA TRP A 2 -5.50 -2.15 1.45
C TRP A 2 -4.09 -2.01 0.88
N GLY A 3 -3.60 -0.80 0.61
CA GLY A 3 -2.22 -0.62 0.11
C GLY A 3 -1.13 -1.14 1.07
N ASN A 4 -1.25 -0.82 2.36
CA ASN A 4 -0.24 -1.21 3.36
C ASN A 4 -0.39 -2.66 3.79
N MET A 5 -1.63 -3.18 3.77
CA MET A 5 -1.88 -4.61 3.86
C MET A 5 -1.19 -5.35 2.70
N GLY A 6 -1.28 -4.82 1.48
CA GLY A 6 -0.58 -5.36 0.30
C GLY A 6 0.94 -5.39 0.49
N GLY A 7 1.53 -4.35 1.11
CA GLY A 7 2.92 -4.35 1.52
C GLY A 7 3.27 -5.48 2.50
N GLY A 8 2.45 -5.67 3.54
CA GLY A 8 2.62 -6.78 4.50
C GLY A 8 2.45 -8.16 3.86
N VAL A 9 1.43 -8.35 3.01
CA VAL A 9 1.23 -9.58 2.23
C VAL A 9 2.44 -9.85 1.34
N THR A 10 2.99 -8.81 0.70
CA THR A 10 4.19 -8.93 -0.12
C THR A 10 5.38 -9.37 0.73
N GLN A 11 5.62 -8.75 1.88
CA GLN A 11 6.71 -9.15 2.79
C GLN A 11 6.58 -10.61 3.24
N LEU A 12 5.37 -11.07 3.57
CA LEU A 12 5.12 -12.46 3.96
C LEU A 12 5.29 -13.44 2.79
N VAL A 13 4.68 -13.16 1.64
CA VAL A 13 4.71 -14.04 0.48
C VAL A 13 6.09 -14.08 -0.18
N VAL A 14 6.70 -12.93 -0.42
CA VAL A 14 8.02 -12.82 -1.05
C VAL A 14 9.11 -13.25 -0.05
N GLY A 15 9.09 -12.70 1.17
CA GLY A 15 10.16 -12.88 2.15
C GLY A 15 10.08 -14.21 2.91
N SER A 16 8.91 -14.61 3.40
CA SER A 16 8.78 -15.79 4.26
C SER A 16 8.41 -17.08 3.50
N LEU A 17 7.84 -17.00 2.29
CA LEU A 17 7.42 -18.18 1.53
C LEU A 17 8.25 -18.42 0.27
N LEU A 18 8.30 -17.44 -0.64
CA LEU A 18 8.94 -17.63 -1.95
C LEU A 18 10.46 -17.63 -1.84
N PHE A 19 11.06 -16.72 -1.06
CA PHE A 19 12.50 -16.68 -0.89
C PHE A 19 13.12 -18.00 -0.39
N PRO A 20 12.66 -18.64 0.70
CA PRO A 20 13.22 -19.92 1.13
C PRO A 20 12.95 -21.05 0.14
N LEU A 21 11.78 -21.04 -0.53
CA LEU A 21 11.44 -22.01 -1.57
C LEU A 21 12.42 -21.94 -2.76
N PHE A 22 12.71 -20.74 -3.27
CA PHE A 22 13.70 -20.55 -4.34
C PHE A 22 15.13 -20.80 -3.88
N LYS A 23 15.47 -20.49 -2.62
CA LYS A 23 16.77 -20.84 -2.04
C LYS A 23 17.00 -22.34 -2.07
N GLY A 24 15.98 -23.15 -1.73
CA GLY A 24 16.04 -24.60 -1.81
C GLY A 24 16.15 -25.14 -3.24
N PHE A 25 15.54 -24.49 -4.23
CA PHE A 25 15.67 -24.88 -5.64
C PHE A 25 17.06 -24.59 -6.24
N TYR A 26 17.74 -23.55 -5.74
CA TYR A 26 19.06 -23.16 -6.23
C TYR A 26 20.23 -23.72 -5.41
N ASP A 27 19.94 -24.43 -4.32
CA ASP A 27 20.94 -25.10 -3.48
C ASP A 27 21.39 -26.40 -4.16
N ASP A 28 22.47 -26.28 -4.92
CA ASP A 28 23.11 -27.37 -5.66
C ASP A 28 24.37 -27.90 -4.96
N GLY A 29 24.65 -27.46 -3.71
CA GLY A 29 25.80 -27.88 -2.91
C GLY A 29 27.17 -27.36 -3.40
N GLU A 30 27.26 -26.85 -4.63
CA GLU A 30 28.49 -26.27 -5.20
C GLU A 30 28.56 -24.74 -5.06
N ARG A 31 27.41 -24.04 -5.03
CA ARG A 31 27.38 -22.58 -4.99
C ARG A 31 27.50 -22.03 -3.57
N THR A 32 28.18 -20.89 -3.43
CA THR A 32 28.24 -20.16 -2.17
C THR A 32 26.85 -19.65 -1.77
N THR A 33 26.54 -19.68 -0.47
CA THR A 33 25.27 -19.23 0.14
C THR A 33 24.84 -17.83 -0.32
N ALA A 34 25.78 -16.92 -0.56
CA ALA A 34 25.49 -15.57 -1.07
C ALA A 34 24.94 -15.57 -2.50
N ARG A 35 25.47 -16.42 -3.38
CA ARG A 35 25.04 -16.51 -4.79
C ARG A 35 23.67 -17.18 -4.92
N ILE A 36 23.41 -18.16 -4.08
CA ILE A 36 22.09 -18.81 -3.97
C ILE A 36 21.03 -17.78 -3.53
N ALA A 37 21.34 -16.97 -2.52
CA ALA A 37 20.44 -15.91 -2.04
C ALA A 37 20.17 -14.84 -3.12
N GLU A 38 21.19 -14.43 -3.89
CA GLU A 38 21.03 -13.47 -4.99
C GLU A 38 20.11 -14.02 -6.10
N LEU A 39 20.34 -15.25 -6.55
CA LEU A 39 19.53 -15.92 -7.57
C LEU A 39 18.08 -16.08 -7.11
N ALA A 40 17.87 -16.49 -5.85
CA ALA A 40 16.55 -16.60 -5.25
C ALA A 40 15.84 -15.23 -5.25
N TRP A 41 16.49 -14.17 -4.78
CA TRP A 41 15.88 -12.83 -4.71
C TRP A 41 15.47 -12.30 -6.09
N ARG A 42 16.31 -12.48 -7.11
CA ARG A 42 15.99 -12.06 -8.49
C ARG A 42 14.80 -12.82 -9.05
N SER A 43 14.74 -14.13 -8.79
CA SER A 43 13.66 -15.00 -9.26
C SER A 43 12.33 -14.68 -8.59
N VAL A 44 12.33 -14.41 -7.28
CA VAL A 44 11.11 -14.09 -6.51
C VAL A 44 10.46 -12.81 -7.03
N ASN A 45 11.25 -11.79 -7.42
CA ASN A 45 10.72 -10.51 -7.93
C ASN A 45 9.96 -10.64 -9.27
N VAL A 46 10.13 -11.74 -10.00
CA VAL A 46 9.33 -12.03 -11.21
C VAL A 46 7.86 -12.28 -10.85
N VAL A 47 7.58 -12.86 -9.67
CA VAL A 47 6.22 -13.21 -9.26
C VAL A 47 5.34 -11.95 -9.07
N PRO A 48 5.73 -10.93 -8.28
CA PRO A 48 4.98 -9.68 -8.19
C PRO A 48 4.83 -8.97 -9.54
N ALA A 49 5.86 -9.02 -10.40
CA ALA A 49 5.81 -8.40 -11.72
C ALA A 49 4.75 -9.03 -12.62
N LEU A 50 4.68 -10.37 -12.65
CA LEU A 50 3.65 -11.10 -13.38
C LEU A 50 2.26 -10.84 -12.83
N VAL A 51 2.11 -10.88 -11.49
CA VAL A 51 0.83 -10.57 -10.85
C VAL A 51 0.38 -9.17 -11.25
N GLY A 52 1.23 -8.15 -11.09
CA GLY A 52 0.91 -6.76 -11.44
C GLY A 52 0.56 -6.56 -12.92
N PHE A 53 1.26 -7.23 -13.83
CA PHE A 53 0.94 -7.19 -15.25
C PHE A 53 -0.43 -7.82 -15.54
N MET A 54 -0.71 -8.99 -14.95
CA MET A 54 -2.01 -9.67 -15.09
C MET A 54 -3.15 -8.83 -14.50
N THR A 55 -2.97 -8.19 -13.34
CA THR A 55 -3.97 -7.27 -12.79
C THR A 55 -4.18 -6.06 -13.70
N GLY A 56 -3.11 -5.52 -14.29
CA GLY A 56 -3.19 -4.42 -15.25
C GLY A 56 -4.02 -4.79 -16.49
N VAL A 57 -3.78 -5.97 -17.06
CA VAL A 57 -4.58 -6.50 -18.18
C VAL A 57 -6.03 -6.74 -17.76
N ALA A 58 -6.26 -7.30 -16.57
CA ALA A 58 -7.62 -7.52 -16.07
C ALA A 58 -8.38 -6.21 -15.88
N VAL A 59 -7.76 -5.18 -15.29
CA VAL A 59 -8.37 -3.85 -15.17
C VAL A 59 -8.66 -3.26 -16.55
N TYR A 60 -7.75 -3.40 -17.51
CA TYR A 60 -7.99 -2.92 -18.87
C TYR A 60 -9.16 -3.62 -19.58
N CYS A 61 -9.33 -4.93 -19.38
CA CYS A 61 -10.39 -5.69 -20.04
C CYS A 61 -11.74 -5.63 -19.34
N PHE A 62 -11.77 -5.47 -18.00
CA PHE A 62 -12.98 -5.62 -17.19
C PHE A 62 -13.41 -4.37 -16.42
N SER A 63 -12.58 -3.33 -16.36
CA SER A 63 -12.91 -2.14 -15.55
C SER A 63 -13.58 -1.07 -16.39
N ASP A 64 -14.76 -0.64 -15.95
CA ASP A 64 -15.45 0.51 -16.51
C ASP A 64 -14.92 1.81 -15.87
N ASP A 65 -14.49 2.77 -16.68
CA ASP A 65 -13.88 4.04 -16.24
C ASP A 65 -14.79 4.91 -15.36
N ALA A 66 -16.11 4.74 -15.45
CA ALA A 66 -17.06 5.56 -14.71
C ALA A 66 -18.41 4.85 -14.51
N PRO A 67 -18.97 4.87 -13.28
CA PRO A 67 -20.29 4.31 -13.00
C PRO A 67 -21.44 5.03 -13.73
N LYS A 68 -21.17 6.20 -14.33
CA LYS A 68 -22.14 6.99 -15.12
C LYS A 68 -21.86 6.97 -16.63
N GLY A 69 -20.94 6.14 -17.11
CA GLY A 69 -20.49 6.14 -18.51
C GLY A 69 -19.43 7.21 -18.81
N GLN A 70 -18.97 7.28 -20.05
CA GLN A 70 -17.83 8.12 -20.43
C GLN A 70 -18.08 9.61 -20.14
N TYR A 71 -17.27 10.19 -19.25
CA TYR A 71 -17.37 11.60 -18.85
C TYR A 71 -17.25 12.58 -20.03
N LYS A 72 -16.60 12.17 -21.13
CA LYS A 72 -16.52 12.97 -22.36
C LYS A 72 -17.90 13.21 -22.98
N ASP A 73 -18.76 12.20 -22.98
CA ASP A 73 -20.11 12.30 -23.52
C ASP A 73 -21.04 13.03 -22.55
N LEU A 74 -20.88 12.79 -21.24
CA LEU A 74 -21.62 13.52 -20.19
C LEU A 74 -21.34 15.04 -20.20
N LYS A 75 -20.10 15.44 -20.49
CA LYS A 75 -19.71 16.85 -20.67
C LYS A 75 -20.28 17.44 -21.97
N LYS A 76 -20.26 16.68 -23.07
CA LYS A 76 -20.89 17.10 -24.35
C LYS A 76 -22.40 17.31 -24.23
N HIS A 77 -23.08 16.49 -23.43
CA HIS A 77 -24.52 16.60 -23.17
C HIS A 77 -24.87 17.67 -22.12
N GLY A 78 -23.89 18.41 -21.58
CA GLY A 78 -24.14 19.49 -20.62
C GLY A 78 -24.60 19.02 -19.24
N VAL A 79 -24.53 17.72 -18.95
CA VAL A 79 -24.97 17.12 -17.68
C VAL A 79 -23.91 17.32 -16.57
N MET A 80 -22.67 17.64 -16.94
CA MET A 80 -21.55 17.85 -16.00
C MET A 80 -20.80 19.14 -16.31
N PRO A 81 -20.57 20.03 -15.33
CA PRO A 81 -19.80 21.25 -15.53
C PRO A 81 -18.33 20.94 -15.87
N GLU A 82 -17.76 21.70 -16.82
CA GLU A 82 -16.33 21.63 -17.12
C GLU A 82 -15.52 22.32 -16.03
N VAL A 83 -15.18 21.55 -15.00
CA VAL A 83 -14.21 21.99 -13.99
C VAL A 83 -12.82 21.83 -14.57
N SER A 84 -12.09 22.93 -14.73
CA SER A 84 -10.68 22.89 -15.12
C SER A 84 -9.85 22.29 -13.98
N ALA A 85 -9.13 21.21 -14.26
CA ALA A 85 -8.24 20.58 -13.28
C ALA A 85 -7.21 21.57 -12.71
N ALA A 86 -6.74 22.52 -13.53
CA ALA A 86 -5.83 23.56 -13.10
C ALA A 86 -6.48 24.56 -12.13
N ALA A 87 -7.77 24.86 -12.31
CA ALA A 87 -8.51 25.74 -11.40
C ALA A 87 -8.73 25.06 -10.04
N SER A 88 -9.15 23.79 -10.03
CA SER A 88 -9.30 23.00 -8.80
C SER A 88 -7.97 22.78 -8.07
N PHE A 89 -6.89 22.54 -8.82
CA PHE A 89 -5.55 22.41 -8.24
C PHE A 89 -5.11 23.73 -7.58
N ARG A 90 -5.30 24.86 -8.27
CA ARG A 90 -4.97 26.18 -7.73
C ARG A 90 -5.74 26.50 -6.46
N ASP A 91 -7.04 26.21 -6.45
CA ASP A 91 -7.91 26.43 -5.29
C ASP A 91 -7.47 25.57 -4.09
N GLY A 92 -7.16 24.29 -4.33
CA GLY A 92 -6.62 23.40 -3.30
C GLY A 92 -5.27 23.85 -2.76
N ALA A 93 -4.37 24.32 -3.64
CA ALA A 93 -3.01 24.74 -3.28
C ALA A 93 -2.96 26.04 -2.47
N PHE A 94 -3.89 26.98 -2.68
CA PHE A 94 -3.96 28.21 -1.90
C PHE A 94 -4.76 28.07 -0.60
N ASN A 95 -5.40 26.92 -0.37
CA ASN A 95 -6.16 26.66 0.86
C ASN A 95 -5.22 26.18 1.99
N LEU A 96 -5.13 26.96 3.07
CA LEU A 96 -4.30 26.63 4.23
C LEU A 96 -4.69 25.30 4.91
N ASN A 97 -5.98 24.93 4.88
CA ASN A 97 -6.43 23.66 5.45
C ASN A 97 -5.83 22.46 4.71
N THR A 98 -5.63 22.58 3.40
CA THR A 98 -4.97 21.55 2.58
C THR A 98 -3.55 21.29 3.08
N TRP A 99 -2.79 22.35 3.39
CA TRP A 99 -1.42 22.22 3.87
C TRP A 99 -1.33 21.63 5.27
N LEU A 100 -2.26 21.98 6.17
CA LEU A 100 -2.33 21.37 7.50
C LEU A 100 -2.59 19.85 7.40
N LEU A 101 -3.58 19.46 6.59
CA LEU A 101 -3.89 18.04 6.35
C LEU A 101 -2.75 17.31 5.63
N PHE A 102 -2.07 18.00 4.70
CA PHE A 102 -0.91 17.47 3.99
C PHE A 102 0.24 17.17 4.93
N ILE A 103 0.64 18.11 5.80
CA ILE A 103 1.72 17.90 6.77
C ILE A 103 1.37 16.77 7.73
N GLN A 104 0.14 16.77 8.28
CA GLN A 104 -0.32 15.71 9.16
C GLN A 104 -0.23 14.33 8.50
N TYR A 105 -0.73 14.22 7.26
CA TYR A 105 -0.67 12.98 6.50
C TYR A 105 0.78 12.57 6.19
N ALA A 106 1.62 13.52 5.78
CA ALA A 106 3.03 13.27 5.48
C ALA A 106 3.79 12.77 6.72
N CYS A 107 3.54 13.33 7.90
CA CYS A 107 4.15 12.86 9.15
C CYS A 107 3.67 11.45 9.52
N CYS A 108 2.35 11.21 9.54
CA CYS A 108 1.80 9.90 9.90
C CYS A 108 2.23 8.81 8.92
N PHE A 109 2.03 9.04 7.62
CA PHE A 109 2.38 8.07 6.59
C PHE A 109 3.89 7.91 6.41
N GLY A 110 4.67 8.99 6.58
CA GLY A 110 6.13 8.96 6.51
C GLY A 110 6.75 8.07 7.59
N VAL A 111 6.33 8.22 8.84
CA VAL A 111 6.77 7.35 9.95
C VAL A 111 6.35 5.90 9.73
N GLU A 112 5.15 5.69 9.19
CA GLU A 112 4.67 4.35 8.87
C GLU A 112 5.52 3.70 7.76
N LEU A 113 5.93 4.45 6.75
CA LEU A 113 6.77 3.97 5.65
C LEU A 113 8.19 3.62 6.12
N THR A 114 8.80 4.47 6.95
CA THR A 114 10.13 4.17 7.52
C THR A 114 10.09 2.94 8.41
N MET A 115 9.05 2.80 9.23
CA MET A 115 8.84 1.60 10.05
C MET A 115 8.70 0.34 9.20
N ASN A 116 7.86 0.35 8.15
CA ASN A 116 7.66 -0.83 7.28
C ASN A 116 8.95 -1.26 6.56
N ASN A 117 9.82 -0.30 6.19
CA ASN A 117 11.09 -0.59 5.52
C ASN A 117 12.14 -1.12 6.52
N ALA A 118 12.27 -0.47 7.68
CA ALA A 118 13.28 -0.80 8.67
C ALA A 118 12.91 -2.03 9.54
N ALA A 119 11.63 -2.35 9.72
CA ALA A 119 11.20 -3.38 10.68
C ALA A 119 11.81 -4.76 10.41
N ALA A 120 11.82 -5.21 9.15
CA ALA A 120 12.36 -6.54 8.81
C ALA A 120 13.88 -6.63 9.05
N LEU A 121 14.62 -5.55 8.76
CA LEU A 121 16.06 -5.46 9.04
C LEU A 121 16.32 -5.41 10.54
N TYR A 122 15.56 -4.59 11.28
CA TYR A 122 15.68 -4.45 12.72
C TYR A 122 15.48 -5.77 13.46
N PHE A 123 14.44 -6.55 13.12
CA PHE A 123 14.23 -7.86 13.75
C PHE A 123 15.33 -8.88 13.41
N ARG A 124 15.96 -8.76 12.24
CA ARG A 124 17.07 -9.62 11.86
C ARG A 124 18.37 -9.26 12.60
N GLU A 125 18.69 -7.97 12.70
CA GLU A 125 19.96 -7.49 13.23
C GLU A 125 19.97 -7.39 14.77
N GLU A 126 18.88 -6.97 15.39
CA GLU A 126 18.81 -6.77 16.84
C GLU A 126 18.39 -8.05 17.60
N PHE A 127 17.54 -8.87 17.00
CA PHE A 127 16.96 -10.06 17.63
C PHE A 127 17.50 -11.39 17.06
N ASP A 128 18.54 -11.34 16.23
CA ASP A 128 19.16 -12.49 15.53
C ASP A 128 18.13 -13.41 14.84
N GLN A 129 17.02 -12.84 14.38
CA GLN A 129 15.95 -13.61 13.76
C GLN A 129 16.32 -14.03 12.34
N THR A 130 15.85 -15.20 11.94
CA THR A 130 15.94 -15.64 10.54
C THR A 130 15.21 -14.66 9.61
N THR A 131 15.62 -14.59 8.35
CA THR A 131 14.99 -13.66 7.39
C THR A 131 13.51 -13.98 7.20
N GLU A 132 13.14 -15.26 7.29
CA GLU A 132 11.76 -15.71 7.18
C GLU A 132 10.91 -15.25 8.38
N SER A 133 11.41 -15.45 9.61
CA SER A 133 10.68 -15.06 10.84
C SER A 133 10.61 -13.53 11.00
N ALA A 134 11.68 -12.82 10.68
CA ALA A 134 11.70 -11.35 10.70
C ALA A 134 10.68 -10.75 9.71
N ALA A 135 10.61 -11.29 8.48
CA ALA A 135 9.63 -10.86 7.49
C ALA A 135 8.19 -11.18 7.91
N ALA A 136 7.96 -12.33 8.55
CA ALA A 136 6.65 -12.71 9.06
C ALA A 136 6.17 -11.75 10.17
N ILE A 137 7.04 -11.40 11.12
CA ILE A 137 6.72 -10.46 12.19
C ILE A 137 6.47 -9.05 11.62
N ALA A 138 7.35 -8.57 10.72
CA ALA A 138 7.18 -7.27 10.07
C ALA A 138 5.85 -7.18 9.30
N SER A 139 5.41 -8.27 8.67
CA SER A 139 4.15 -8.30 7.92
C SER A 139 2.93 -7.98 8.80
N ILE A 140 2.94 -8.38 10.08
CA ILE A 140 1.82 -8.16 11.02
C ILE A 140 1.50 -6.66 11.14
N PHE A 141 2.52 -5.82 11.12
CA PHE A 141 2.35 -4.37 11.12
C PHE A 141 1.56 -3.88 9.89
N GLY A 142 1.87 -4.41 8.71
CA GLY A 142 1.12 -4.16 7.47
C GLY A 142 -0.34 -4.63 7.54
N TRP A 143 -0.60 -5.80 8.14
CA TRP A 143 -1.95 -6.35 8.32
C TRP A 143 -2.81 -5.55 9.29
N MET A 144 -2.24 -5.09 10.40
CA MET A 144 -2.92 -4.23 11.37
C MET A 144 -3.51 -2.99 10.70
N ASN A 145 -2.82 -2.43 9.69
CA ASN A 145 -3.25 -1.23 8.98
C ASN A 145 -4.54 -1.39 8.17
N LEU A 146 -4.98 -2.62 7.88
CA LEU A 146 -6.30 -2.88 7.31
C LEU A 146 -7.39 -2.61 8.34
N PHE A 147 -7.23 -3.19 9.53
CA PHE A 147 -8.18 -3.09 10.63
C PHE A 147 -8.17 -1.69 11.25
N ALA A 148 -7.01 -1.15 11.59
CA ALA A 148 -6.87 0.15 12.23
C ALA A 148 -7.50 1.27 11.39
N ARG A 149 -7.32 1.24 10.07
CA ARG A 149 -7.92 2.25 9.17
C ARG A 149 -9.42 2.05 8.96
N GLY A 150 -9.89 0.80 8.84
CA GLY A 150 -11.32 0.51 8.78
C GLY A 150 -12.04 0.93 10.06
N PHE A 151 -11.44 0.64 11.21
CA PHE A 151 -11.95 1.00 12.52
C PHE A 151 -11.95 2.51 12.74
N GLY A 152 -10.87 3.21 12.38
CA GLY A 152 -10.80 4.68 12.45
C GLY A 152 -11.89 5.35 11.60
N GLY A 153 -12.13 4.86 10.38
CA GLY A 153 -13.23 5.35 9.54
C GLY A 153 -14.60 5.11 10.16
N PHE A 154 -14.86 3.88 10.64
CA PHE A 154 -16.11 3.56 11.32
C PHE A 154 -16.36 4.42 12.56
N LEU A 155 -15.33 4.62 13.38
CA LEU A 155 -15.41 5.43 14.58
C LEU A 155 -15.69 6.90 14.23
N SER A 156 -14.99 7.43 13.22
CA SER A 156 -15.19 8.79 12.70
C SER A 156 -16.61 9.01 12.18
N ASP A 157 -17.14 8.07 11.40
CA ASP A 157 -18.52 8.14 10.88
C ASP A 157 -19.57 8.09 12.00
N LYS A 158 -19.33 7.24 13.01
CA LYS A 158 -20.22 7.13 14.18
C LYS A 158 -20.22 8.40 15.03
N PHE A 159 -19.07 9.04 15.20
CA PHE A 159 -18.98 10.33 15.90
C PHE A 159 -19.55 11.48 15.09
N ASN A 160 -19.39 11.47 13.76
CA ASN A 160 -20.03 12.44 12.87
C ASN A 160 -21.56 12.34 12.93
N ALA A 161 -22.12 11.14 13.00
CA ALA A 161 -23.57 10.94 13.13
C ALA A 161 -24.14 11.50 14.45
N ARG A 162 -23.33 11.62 15.51
CA ARG A 162 -23.76 12.13 16.83
C ARG A 162 -23.43 13.60 17.08
N MET A 163 -22.31 14.10 16.57
CA MET A 163 -21.78 15.43 16.91
C MET A 163 -21.43 16.29 15.68
N GLY A 164 -21.82 15.86 14.47
CA GLY A 164 -21.52 16.54 13.21
C GLY A 164 -20.01 16.70 12.96
N MET A 165 -19.63 17.74 12.21
CA MET A 165 -18.23 18.01 11.82
C MET A 165 -17.27 18.14 13.02
N ARG A 166 -17.75 18.60 14.18
CA ARG A 166 -16.93 18.67 15.41
C ARG A 166 -16.58 17.29 15.94
N GLY A 167 -17.50 16.33 15.85
CA GLY A 167 -17.25 14.93 16.22
C GLY A 167 -16.25 14.22 15.30
N ARG A 168 -16.20 14.63 14.03
CA ARG A 168 -15.27 14.08 13.04
C ARG A 168 -13.83 14.58 13.21
N LEU A 169 -13.66 15.78 13.77
CA LEU A 169 -12.34 16.39 14.05
C LEU A 169 -11.76 15.96 15.41
N SER A 170 -12.58 15.38 16.29
CA SER A 170 -12.20 14.97 17.65
C SER A 170 -12.02 13.45 17.84
N ALA A 171 -12.25 12.67 16.77
CA ALA A 171 -12.03 11.23 16.70
C ALA A 171 -10.73 10.92 15.94
#